data_AF-A0A2T7BM52-F1
#
_entry.id   AF-A0A2T7BM52-F1
#
_cell.length_a   1.000
_cell.length_b   1.000
_cell.length_c   1.000
_cell.angle_alpha   90.00
_cell.angle_beta   90.00
_cell.angle_gamma   90.00
#
_symmetry.space_group_name_H-M   'P 1'
#
loop_
_entity.id
_entity.type
_entity.pdbx_description
1 polymer ?
#
loop_
_entity_poly.entity_id
_entity_poly.type
_entity_poly.pdbx_seq_one_letter_code
_entity_poly.pdbx_strand_id
1 'polypeptide(L)'
;MSAHTEDSTLSAQHGHADSSTKTIWKTFWILLGITMLELAIAIVHLKFDVPSVLIRNSIYLCLTVLKAFFIVAEFMHLKHEVKNLILTILIPLLLFIWFIIAFLADGDSWKNMRKDLAPGKPQTEQVAQPKGE
;
A
#
# COMPACT_ATOMS: atom_id res chain seq x y z
N MET A 1 38.02 -37.34 40.44
CA MET A 1 38.20 -36.51 39.23
C MET A 1 36.87 -36.47 38.49
N SER A 2 36.00 -35.50 38.79
CA SER A 2 34.77 -35.25 38.05
C SER A 2 34.45 -33.76 38.22
N ALA A 3 35.00 -32.94 37.33
CA ALA A 3 34.81 -31.50 37.30
C ALA A 3 35.24 -30.98 35.91
N HIS A 4 34.52 -31.35 34.85
CA HIS A 4 34.76 -30.78 33.50
C HIS A 4 33.55 -30.96 32.54
N THR A 5 32.32 -30.68 32.98
CA THR A 5 31.16 -30.83 32.07
C THR A 5 30.04 -29.80 32.22
N GLU A 6 30.24 -28.69 32.94
CA GLU A 6 29.16 -27.71 33.16
C GLU A 6 29.39 -26.32 32.55
N ASP A 7 30.55 -26.03 31.96
CA ASP A 7 30.85 -24.66 31.45
C ASP A 7 30.65 -24.49 29.93
N SER A 8 30.37 -25.59 29.21
CA SER A 8 30.32 -25.61 27.73
C SER A 8 28.97 -25.18 27.13
N THR A 9 27.94 -24.94 27.94
CA THR A 9 26.56 -24.73 27.48
C THR A 9 26.07 -23.28 27.54
N LEU A 10 26.84 -22.35 28.11
CA LEU A 10 26.45 -20.93 28.22
C LEU A 10 26.96 -20.02 27.10
N SER A 11 27.91 -20.46 26.28
CA SER A 11 28.62 -19.60 25.32
C SER A 11 28.08 -19.63 23.89
N ALA A 12 27.05 -20.42 23.58
CA ALA A 12 26.57 -20.62 22.20
C ALA A 12 25.37 -19.74 21.76
N GLN A 13 24.90 -18.80 22.58
CA GLN A 13 23.60 -18.14 22.34
C GLN A 13 23.61 -16.59 22.29
N HIS A 14 24.76 -15.96 22.01
CA HIS A 14 24.88 -14.48 22.00
C HIS A 14 25.16 -13.83 20.63
N GLY A 15 24.93 -14.52 19.51
CA GLY A 15 25.47 -14.09 18.19
C GLY A 15 24.51 -13.53 17.13
N HIS A 16 23.18 -13.58 17.27
CA HIS A 16 22.28 -13.44 16.09
C HIS A 16 21.22 -12.33 16.12
N ALA A 17 21.09 -11.52 17.18
CA ALA A 17 20.03 -10.50 17.27
C ALA A 17 20.40 -9.11 16.69
N ASP A 18 21.69 -8.78 16.58
CA ASP A 18 22.10 -7.38 16.36
C ASP A 18 22.11 -6.93 14.88
N SER A 19 22.12 -7.88 13.94
CA SER A 19 22.24 -7.55 12.51
C SER A 19 20.95 -6.97 11.92
N SER A 20 19.77 -7.42 12.38
CA SER A 20 18.48 -7.01 11.83
C SER A 20 18.08 -5.59 12.23
N THR A 21 18.31 -5.21 13.49
CA THR A 21 17.97 -3.88 14.02
C THR A 21 18.69 -2.75 13.28
N LYS A 22 19.96 -2.98 12.90
CA LYS A 22 20.79 -2.01 12.19
C LYS A 22 20.27 -1.72 10.78
N THR A 23 19.80 -2.75 10.09
CA THR A 23 19.20 -2.65 8.75
C THR A 23 17.87 -1.90 8.80
N ILE A 24 17.02 -2.23 9.78
CA ILE A 24 15.73 -1.55 9.99
C ILE A 24 15.94 -0.05 10.22
N TRP A 25 16.89 0.32 11.08
CA TRP A 25 17.21 1.72 11.36
C TRP A 25 17.72 2.46 10.12
N LYS A 26 18.60 1.82 9.34
CA LYS A 26 19.10 2.40 8.08
C LYS A 26 17.95 2.68 7.10
N THR A 27 17.04 1.72 6.90
CA THR A 27 15.94 1.90 5.95
C THR A 27 14.88 2.86 6.48
N PHE A 28 14.65 2.90 7.79
CA PHE A 28 13.82 3.94 8.41
C PHE A 28 14.33 5.34 8.07
N TRP A 29 15.63 5.61 8.20
CA TRP A 29 16.20 6.92 7.86
C TRP A 29 16.11 7.26 6.37
N ILE A 30 16.34 6.28 5.49
CA ILE A 30 16.18 6.45 4.04
C ILE A 30 14.73 6.83 3.70
N LEU A 31 13.79 6.09 4.27
CA LEU A 31 12.37 6.29 4.03
C LEU A 31 11.87 7.63 4.61
N LEU A 32 12.36 7.99 5.79
CA LEU A 32 12.11 9.30 6.40
C LEU A 32 12.65 10.42 5.51
N GLY A 33 13.85 10.27 4.97
CA GLY A 33 14.44 11.22 4.03
C GLY A 33 13.61 11.41 2.77
N ILE A 34 13.14 10.30 2.15
CA ILE A 34 12.25 10.34 0.98
C ILE A 34 10.93 11.04 1.34
N THR A 35 10.36 10.75 2.51
CA THR A 35 9.10 11.36 2.96
C THR A 35 9.24 12.85 3.23
N MET A 36 10.36 13.27 3.86
CA MET A 36 10.67 14.68 4.08
C MET A 36 10.90 15.43 2.78
N LEU A 37 11.57 14.80 1.80
CA LEU A 37 11.74 15.35 0.46
C LEU A 37 10.38 15.54 -0.25
N GLU A 38 9.53 14.52 -0.19
CA GLU A 38 8.18 14.56 -0.76
C GLU A 38 7.34 15.70 -0.16
N LEU A 39 7.40 15.90 1.16
CA LEU A 39 6.73 17.01 1.84
C LEU A 39 7.36 18.37 1.51
N ALA A 40 8.68 18.46 1.43
CA ALA A 40 9.37 19.70 1.09
C ALA A 40 8.98 20.19 -0.32
N ILE A 41 8.91 19.28 -1.30
CA ILE A 41 8.41 19.57 -2.65
C ILE A 41 6.96 20.08 -2.58
N ALA A 42 6.14 19.59 -1.64
CA ALA A 42 4.73 19.97 -1.54
C ALA A 42 4.59 21.40 -1.01
N ILE A 43 5.38 21.73 0.02
CA ILE A 43 5.41 23.05 0.64
C ILE A 43 5.98 24.10 -0.32
N VAL A 44 7.08 23.78 -1.02
CA VAL A 44 7.67 24.67 -2.04
C VAL A 44 6.66 24.93 -3.14
N HIS A 45 5.99 23.89 -3.63
CA HIS A 45 4.98 24.06 -4.66
C HIS A 45 3.82 24.99 -4.22
N LEU A 46 3.32 24.82 -2.99
CA LEU A 46 2.27 25.68 -2.44
C LEU A 46 2.66 27.16 -2.41
N LYS A 47 3.96 27.48 -2.30
CA LYS A 47 4.46 28.86 -2.24
C LYS A 47 4.85 29.46 -3.59
N PHE A 48 5.23 28.64 -4.57
CA PHE A 48 5.83 29.11 -5.82
C PHE A 48 5.01 28.81 -7.09
N ASP A 49 3.92 28.05 -7.00
CA ASP A 49 2.96 27.75 -8.10
C ASP A 49 3.54 27.10 -9.37
N VAL A 50 4.82 26.74 -9.36
CA VAL A 50 5.50 25.89 -10.36
C VAL A 50 5.72 24.50 -9.76
N PRO A 51 5.49 23.36 -10.46
CA PRO A 51 5.29 23.12 -11.90
C PRO A 51 3.89 22.55 -12.27
N SER A 52 3.70 22.20 -13.56
CA SER A 52 2.48 21.57 -14.10
C SER A 52 1.96 20.40 -13.25
N VAL A 53 0.66 20.45 -12.92
CA VAL A 53 -0.09 19.52 -12.05
C VAL A 53 0.17 18.05 -12.41
N LEU A 54 0.30 17.75 -13.70
CA LEU A 54 0.48 16.38 -14.22
C LEU A 54 1.86 15.80 -13.88
N ILE A 55 2.93 16.58 -14.08
CA ILE A 55 4.31 16.14 -13.82
C ILE A 55 4.49 15.92 -12.32
N ARG A 56 3.96 16.84 -11.50
CA ARG A 56 3.97 16.72 -10.05
C ARG A 56 3.27 15.45 -9.60
N ASN A 57 2.01 15.24 -9.99
CA ASN A 57 1.26 14.05 -9.58
C ASN A 57 1.97 12.75 -9.97
N SER A 58 2.65 12.72 -11.13
CA SER A 58 3.47 11.56 -11.52
C SER A 58 4.66 11.33 -10.59
N ILE A 59 5.36 12.39 -10.18
CA ILE A 59 6.51 12.30 -9.26
C ILE A 59 6.05 11.80 -7.88
N TYR A 60 4.96 12.36 -7.34
CA TYR A 60 4.42 11.96 -6.03
C TYR A 60 3.96 10.52 -6.03
N LEU A 61 3.28 10.11 -7.11
CA LEU A 61 2.84 8.73 -7.28
C LEU A 61 4.05 7.78 -7.33
N CYS A 62 5.10 8.14 -8.08
CA CYS A 62 6.30 7.34 -8.19
C CYS A 62 7.05 7.22 -6.87
N LEU A 63 7.25 8.34 -6.15
CA LEU A 63 7.87 8.36 -4.81
C LEU A 63 7.04 7.56 -3.80
N THR A 64 5.71 7.64 -3.87
CA THR A 64 4.78 6.87 -3.03
C THR A 64 4.84 5.36 -3.30
N VAL A 65 5.02 4.95 -4.55
CA VAL A 65 5.21 3.53 -4.89
C VAL A 65 6.59 3.04 -4.44
N LEU A 66 7.63 3.84 -4.66
CA LEU A 66 8.99 3.55 -4.20
C LEU A 66 9.03 3.36 -2.68
N LYS A 67 8.47 4.28 -1.90
CA LYS A 67 8.43 4.14 -0.44
C LYS A 67 7.71 2.86 -0.03
N ALA A 68 6.61 2.50 -0.69
CA ALA A 68 5.85 1.29 -0.37
C ALA A 68 6.66 0.03 -0.67
N PHE A 69 7.39 0.02 -1.79
CA PHE A 69 8.32 -1.06 -2.12
C PHE A 69 9.45 -1.19 -1.09
N PHE A 70 10.08 -0.08 -0.68
CA PHE A 70 11.11 -0.10 0.37
C PHE A 70 10.56 -0.54 1.72
N ILE A 71 9.33 -0.16 2.07
CA ILE A 71 8.68 -0.63 3.30
C ILE A 71 8.51 -2.15 3.26
N VAL A 72 7.93 -2.65 2.18
CA VAL A 72 7.67 -4.08 2.00
C VAL A 72 8.98 -4.85 1.93
N ALA A 73 9.99 -4.38 1.21
CA ALA A 73 11.26 -5.09 1.06
C ALA A 73 12.06 -5.20 2.37
N GLU A 74 12.07 -4.16 3.20
CA GLU A 74 12.95 -4.11 4.38
C GLU A 74 12.23 -4.33 5.72
N PHE A 75 11.04 -3.76 5.93
CA PHE A 75 10.25 -4.11 7.12
C PHE A 75 9.64 -5.51 6.99
N MET A 76 9.60 -6.08 5.76
CA MET A 76 9.47 -7.52 5.58
C MET A 76 10.80 -8.17 5.17
N HIS A 77 11.83 -8.02 5.99
CA HIS A 77 13.05 -8.84 5.91
C HIS A 77 12.76 -10.34 6.15
N LEU A 78 12.12 -10.99 5.18
CA LEU A 78 11.23 -12.13 5.42
C LEU A 78 11.21 -13.10 4.23
N LYS A 79 12.20 -13.03 3.35
CA LYS A 79 12.26 -13.88 2.16
C LYS A 79 12.38 -15.37 2.51
N HIS A 80 12.84 -15.74 3.72
CA HIS A 80 13.04 -17.16 4.08
C HIS A 80 12.27 -17.67 5.32
N GLU A 81 11.80 -16.84 6.25
CA GLU A 81 11.23 -17.36 7.53
C GLU A 81 9.71 -17.19 7.74
N VAL A 82 8.97 -16.48 6.87
CA VAL A 82 7.68 -15.88 7.30
C VAL A 82 6.77 -15.51 6.12
N LYS A 83 6.52 -16.48 5.25
CA LYS A 83 5.48 -16.38 4.22
C LYS A 83 4.11 -15.98 4.81
N ASN A 84 3.84 -16.38 6.06
CA ASN A 84 2.65 -15.96 6.81
C ASN A 84 2.58 -14.46 7.09
N LEU A 85 3.71 -13.80 7.38
CA LEU A 85 3.67 -12.35 7.65
C LEU A 85 3.42 -11.56 6.34
N ILE A 86 4.05 -11.99 5.23
CA ILE A 86 3.73 -11.46 3.89
C ILE A 86 2.22 -11.58 3.64
N LEU A 87 1.63 -12.75 3.90
CA LEU A 87 0.22 -13.01 3.63
C LEU A 87 -0.71 -12.16 4.52
N THR A 88 -0.36 -11.93 5.79
CA THR A 88 -1.14 -11.05 6.68
C THR A 88 -1.16 -9.59 6.27
N ILE A 89 -0.16 -9.12 5.52
CA ILE A 89 -0.12 -7.73 5.01
C ILE A 89 -0.67 -7.66 3.59
N LEU A 90 -0.42 -8.68 2.76
CA LEU A 90 -0.87 -8.72 1.37
C LEU A 90 -2.39 -8.89 1.26
N ILE A 91 -3.01 -9.74 2.10
CA ILE A 91 -4.47 -9.96 2.10
C ILE A 91 -5.24 -8.65 2.34
N PRO A 92 -5.03 -7.90 3.44
CA PRO A 92 -5.76 -6.65 3.66
C PRO A 92 -5.48 -5.61 2.58
N LEU A 93 -4.28 -5.59 2.00
CA LEU A 93 -3.91 -4.66 0.94
C LEU A 93 -4.62 -4.98 -0.39
N LEU A 94 -4.78 -6.27 -0.71
CA LEU A 94 -5.50 -6.73 -1.90
C LEU A 94 -7.01 -6.53 -1.76
N LEU A 95 -7.54 -6.78 -0.55
CA LEU A 95 -8.93 -6.51 -0.20
C LEU A 95 -9.26 -5.00 -0.25
N PHE A 96 -8.30 -4.15 0.13
CA PHE A 96 -8.43 -2.69 -0.01
C PHE A 96 -8.51 -2.25 -1.48
N ILE A 97 -7.65 -2.78 -2.36
CA ILE A 97 -7.69 -2.49 -3.80
C ILE A 97 -9.03 -2.94 -4.41
N TRP A 98 -9.49 -4.14 -4.05
CA TRP A 98 -10.79 -4.65 -4.48
C TRP A 98 -11.94 -3.73 -4.04
N PHE A 99 -11.92 -3.25 -2.79
CA PHE A 99 -12.90 -2.29 -2.28
C PHE A 99 -12.92 -0.98 -3.07
N ILE A 100 -11.75 -0.42 -3.42
CA ILE A 100 -11.68 0.80 -4.24
C ILE A 100 -12.39 0.57 -5.58
N ILE A 101 -12.11 -0.54 -6.25
CA ILE A 101 -12.74 -0.87 -7.53
C ILE A 101 -14.26 -1.04 -7.37
N ALA A 102 -14.70 -1.77 -6.34
CA ALA A 102 -16.12 -1.97 -6.05
C ALA A 102 -16.85 -0.64 -5.81
N PHE A 103 -16.26 0.27 -5.01
CA PHE A 103 -16.84 1.58 -4.75
C PHE A 103 -16.82 2.51 -5.97
N LEU A 104 -15.80 2.43 -6.83
CA LEU A 104 -15.80 3.18 -8.10
C LEU A 104 -16.90 2.67 -9.05
N ALA A 105 -17.09 1.35 -9.15
CA ALA A 105 -18.12 0.75 -9.98
C ALA A 105 -19.54 1.08 -9.45
N ASP A 106 -19.75 0.97 -8.14
CA ASP A 106 -21.03 1.31 -7.51
C ASP A 106 -21.32 2.83 -7.58
N GLY A 107 -20.28 3.66 -7.45
CA GLY A 107 -20.36 5.10 -7.67
C GLY A 107 -20.74 5.47 -9.11
N ASP A 108 -20.20 4.79 -10.12
CA ASP A 108 -20.58 5.01 -11.52
C ASP A 108 -22.02 4.55 -11.79
N SER A 109 -22.41 3.40 -11.25
CA SER A 109 -23.78 2.88 -11.30
C SER A 109 -24.78 3.88 -10.72
N TRP A 110 -24.53 4.40 -9.51
CA TRP A 110 -25.37 5.43 -8.88
C TRP A 110 -25.47 6.67 -9.77
N LYS A 111 -24.33 7.18 -10.27
CA LYS A 111 -24.29 8.36 -11.13
C LYS A 111 -25.14 8.18 -12.38
N ASN A 112 -25.19 6.99 -12.96
CA ASN A 112 -26.01 6.69 -14.12
C ASN A 112 -27.50 6.63 -13.75
N MET A 113 -27.87 5.92 -12.68
CA MET A 113 -29.27 5.88 -12.21
C MET A 113 -29.81 7.27 -11.85
N ARG A 114 -28.98 8.16 -11.30
CA ARG A 114 -29.40 9.54 -10.97
C ARG A 114 -29.71 10.37 -12.22
N LYS A 115 -29.07 10.10 -13.36
CA LYS A 115 -29.40 10.76 -14.64
C LYS A 115 -30.74 10.28 -15.18
N ASP A 116 -31.08 9.02 -14.94
CA ASP A 116 -32.33 8.41 -15.39
C ASP A 116 -33.53 8.81 -14.52
N LEU A 117 -33.27 9.18 -13.26
CA LEU A 117 -34.26 9.69 -12.30
C LEU A 117 -34.37 11.23 -12.29
N ALA A 118 -33.61 11.93 -13.14
CA ALA A 118 -33.73 13.38 -13.28
C ALA A 118 -35.15 13.72 -13.81
N PRO A 119 -35.90 14.65 -13.17
CA PRO A 119 -37.29 14.90 -13.54
C PRO A 119 -37.36 15.47 -14.96
N GLY A 120 -37.87 14.68 -15.91
CA GLY A 120 -38.17 15.14 -17.27
C GLY A 120 -37.77 14.25 -18.47
N LYS A 121 -37.29 13.00 -18.30
CA LYS A 121 -37.13 12.07 -19.43
C LYS A 121 -38.18 10.95 -19.42
N PRO A 122 -38.75 10.56 -20.58
CA PRO A 122 -39.66 9.43 -20.65
C PRO A 122 -38.88 8.17 -20.29
N GLN A 123 -39.36 7.46 -19.26
CA GLN A 123 -38.83 6.16 -18.87
C GLN A 123 -38.95 5.25 -20.09
N THR A 124 -37.83 4.75 -20.61
CA THR A 124 -37.85 3.76 -21.68
C THR A 124 -38.53 2.52 -21.12
N GLU A 125 -39.79 2.40 -21.51
CA GLU A 125 -40.71 1.31 -21.28
C GLU A 125 -39.98 -0.03 -21.46
N GLN A 126 -40.02 -0.86 -20.42
CA GLN A 126 -39.78 -2.29 -20.55
C GLN A 126 -40.87 -2.83 -21.49
N VAL A 127 -40.60 -2.85 -22.79
CA VAL A 127 -41.44 -3.57 -23.74
C VAL A 127 -41.20 -5.05 -23.49
N ALA A 128 -42.07 -5.62 -22.68
CA ALA A 128 -42.27 -7.05 -22.56
C ALA A 128 -42.36 -7.63 -23.98
N GLN A 129 -41.43 -8.51 -24.32
CA GLN A 129 -41.50 -9.24 -25.57
C GLN A 129 -42.80 -10.07 -25.61
N PRO A 130 -43.66 -9.92 -26.64
CA PRO A 130 -44.73 -10.88 -26.83
C PRO A 130 -44.08 -12.19 -27.28
N LYS A 131 -44.08 -13.18 -26.39
CA LYS A 131 -43.86 -14.57 -26.74
C LYS A 131 -44.96 -14.94 -27.71
N GLY A 132 -44.61 -15.20 -28.96
CA GLY A 132 -45.54 -15.62 -29.98
C GLY A 132 -46.30 -16.87 -29.53
N GLU A 133 -47.62 -16.79 -29.60
CA GLU A 133 -48.57 -17.73 -30.20
C GLU A 133 -49.98 -17.13 -30.12
#